data_AF-A0A212J3S8-F1
#
_entry.id   AF-A0A212J3S8-F1
#
_cell.length_a   1.000
_cell.length_b   1.000
_cell.length_c   1.000
_cell.angle_alpha   90.00
_cell.angle_beta   90.00
_cell.angle_gamma   90.00
#
_symmetry.space_group_name_H-M   'P 1'
#
loop_
_entity.id
_entity.type
_entity.pdbx_description
1 polymer ?
#
loop_
_entity_poly.entity_id
_entity_poly.type
_entity_poly.pdbx_seq_one_letter_code
_entity_poly.pdbx_strand_id
1 'polypeptide(L)'
;MEQKDIQELFTYIKGKLPKAKPKTLTPRIAAAWCKEMDGYTLEQLKCAVDDWTALKPFWPDADELKALLPPPPEKRTFPGWPAYGYRDVDDYREQMQSFIRRSREEDAADG
;
A
#
# COMPACT_ATOMS: atom_id res chain seq x y z
N MET A 1 -9.97 7.11 6.24
CA MET A 1 -9.07 8.29 6.43
C MET A 1 -9.89 9.57 6.60
N GLU A 2 -9.45 10.55 7.41
CA GLU A 2 -10.22 11.78 7.68
C GLU A 2 -9.81 12.98 6.78
N GLN A 3 -10.67 13.99 6.67
CA GLN A 3 -10.35 15.22 5.91
C GLN A 3 -9.16 15.98 6.50
N LYS A 4 -8.93 15.86 7.81
CA LYS A 4 -7.78 16.47 8.49
C LYS A 4 -6.46 15.84 8.02
N ASP A 5 -6.43 14.52 7.82
CA ASP A 5 -5.26 13.81 7.29
C ASP A 5 -4.92 14.30 5.88
N ILE A 6 -5.93 14.49 5.02
CA ILE A 6 -5.73 15.01 3.67
C ILE A 6 -5.23 16.47 3.68
N GLN A 7 -5.74 17.30 4.60
CA GLN A 7 -5.22 18.65 4.78
C GLN A 7 -3.76 18.65 5.22
N GLU A 8 -3.38 17.76 6.14
CA GLU A 8 -2.00 17.60 6.58
C GLU A 8 -1.09 17.12 5.44
N LEU A 9 -1.56 16.14 4.65
CA LEU A 9 -0.85 15.65 3.47
C LEU A 9 -0.63 16.74 2.42
N PHE A 10 -1.65 17.55 2.12
CA PHE A 10 -1.51 18.68 1.19
C PHE A 10 -0.51 19.72 1.69
N THR A 11 -0.49 19.98 3.00
CA THR A 11 0.49 20.88 3.63
C THR A 11 1.90 20.31 3.52
N TYR A 12 2.05 19.00 3.71
CA TYR A 12 3.31 18.28 3.54
C TYR A 12 3.83 18.35 2.10
N ILE A 13 3.00 18.04 1.11
CA ILE A 13 3.33 18.14 -0.32
C ILE A 13 3.75 19.56 -0.68
N LYS A 14 3.01 20.57 -0.18
CA LYS A 14 3.34 21.99 -0.41
C LYS A 14 4.72 22.38 0.13
N GLY A 15 5.11 21.81 1.27
CA GLY A 15 6.44 22.01 1.85
C GLY A 15 7.55 21.38 1.00
N LYS A 16 7.31 20.18 0.44
CA LYS A 16 8.27 19.47 -0.42
C LYS A 16 8.38 20.06 -1.83
N LEU A 17 7.27 20.59 -2.37
CA LEU A 17 7.18 21.16 -3.71
C LEU A 17 6.82 22.65 -3.67
N PRO A 18 7.70 23.54 -3.17
CA PRO A 18 7.40 24.96 -3.06
C PRO A 18 7.23 25.66 -4.41
N LYS A 19 7.72 25.06 -5.50
CA LYS A 19 7.64 25.58 -6.88
C LYS A 19 6.47 25.00 -7.68
N ALA A 20 5.84 23.92 -7.21
CA ALA A 20 4.69 23.34 -7.90
C ALA A 20 3.43 24.17 -7.65
N LYS A 21 2.56 24.30 -8.65
CA LYS A 21 1.26 24.97 -8.47
C LYS A 21 0.39 24.09 -7.58
N PRO A 22 0.07 24.49 -6.34
CA PRO A 22 -0.72 23.66 -5.46
C PRO A 22 -2.13 23.52 -6.02
N LYS A 23 -2.63 22.29 -6.04
CA LYS A 23 -4.03 22.04 -6.38
C LYS A 23 -4.89 22.61 -5.24
N THR A 24 -5.87 23.45 -5.57
CA THR A 24 -6.75 24.04 -4.55
C THR A 24 -7.53 22.93 -3.86
N LEU A 25 -7.32 22.76 -2.56
CA LEU A 25 -8.08 21.81 -1.76
C LEU A 25 -9.51 22.30 -1.58
N THR A 26 -10.39 21.93 -2.51
CA THR A 26 -11.84 22.13 -2.35
C THR A 26 -12.43 20.97 -1.54
N PRO A 27 -13.58 21.16 -0.85
CA PRO A 27 -14.23 20.09 -0.10
C PRO A 27 -14.59 18.87 -0.97
N ARG A 28 -14.89 19.09 -2.26
CA ARG A 28 -15.09 18.00 -3.23
C ARG A 28 -13.82 17.20 -3.49
N ILE A 29 -12.67 17.87 -3.63
CA ILE A 29 -11.38 17.20 -3.83
C ILE A 29 -10.96 16.45 -2.56
N ALA A 30 -11.12 17.07 -1.38
CA ALA A 30 -10.82 16.42 -0.11
C ALA A 30 -11.66 15.13 0.07
N ALA A 31 -12.96 15.17 -0.24
CA ALA A 31 -13.82 13.98 -0.18
C ALA A 31 -13.39 12.89 -1.18
N ALA A 32 -12.98 13.27 -2.39
CA ALA A 32 -12.47 12.32 -3.38
C ALA A 32 -11.17 11.65 -2.92
N TRP A 33 -10.23 12.43 -2.37
CA TRP A 33 -8.97 11.90 -1.82
C TRP A 33 -9.20 11.01 -0.61
N CYS A 34 -10.10 11.37 0.31
CA CYS A 34 -10.48 10.51 1.43
C CYS A 34 -10.99 9.14 0.97
N LYS A 35 -11.76 9.09 -0.12
CA LYS A 35 -12.30 7.84 -0.68
C LYS A 35 -11.24 7.02 -1.41
N GLU A 36 -10.36 7.69 -2.15
CA GLU A 36 -9.27 7.05 -2.92
C GLU A 36 -8.19 6.46 -2.03
N MET A 37 -7.89 7.16 -0.93
CA MET A 37 -6.88 6.78 0.06
C MET A 37 -7.48 6.01 1.24
N ASP A 38 -8.73 5.55 1.12
CA ASP A 38 -9.37 4.77 2.17
C ASP A 38 -8.68 3.40 2.32
N GLY A 39 -8.31 3.05 3.55
CA GLY A 39 -7.49 1.87 3.86
C GLY A 39 -5.98 2.13 3.96
N TYR A 40 -5.51 3.36 3.72
CA TYR A 40 -4.10 3.76 3.89
C TYR A 40 -3.90 4.67 5.09
N THR A 41 -2.72 4.60 5.71
CA THR A 41 -2.33 5.51 6.80
C THR A 41 -1.65 6.77 6.25
N LEU A 42 -1.70 7.85 7.03
CA LEU A 42 -1.05 9.11 6.67
C LEU A 42 0.47 8.96 6.47
N GLU A 43 1.12 8.07 7.24
CA GLU A 43 2.54 7.77 7.09
C GLU A 43 2.87 7.11 5.76
N GLN A 44 2.04 6.17 5.30
CA GLN A 44 2.19 5.54 3.98
C GLN A 44 2.07 6.58 2.86
N LEU A 45 1.10 7.50 2.98
CA LEU A 45 0.93 8.59 2.01
C LEU A 45 2.11 9.56 2.00
N LYS A 46 2.66 9.92 3.16
CA LYS A 46 3.86 10.77 3.24
C LYS A 46 5.07 10.09 2.60
N CYS A 47 5.25 8.79 2.81
CA CYS A 47 6.31 8.00 2.17
C CYS A 47 6.16 8.01 0.64
N ALA A 48 4.95 7.75 0.14
CA ALA A 48 4.66 7.81 -1.30
C ALA A 48 4.86 9.22 -1.89
N VAL A 49 4.56 10.27 -1.13
CA VAL A 49 4.88 11.65 -1.53
C VAL A 49 6.39 11.85 -1.64
N ASP A 50 7.20 11.34 -0.72
CA ASP A 50 8.66 11.45 -0.79
C ASP A 50 9.20 10.80 -2.06
N ASP A 51 8.82 9.55 -2.33
CA ASP A 51 9.16 8.83 -3.57
C ASP A 51 8.70 9.60 -4.82
N TRP A 52 7.48 10.13 -4.80
CA TRP A 52 6.96 10.94 -5.90
C TRP A 52 7.81 12.18 -6.16
N THR A 53 8.12 12.93 -5.10
CA THR A 53 8.86 14.19 -5.19
C THR A 53 10.30 13.98 -5.65
N ALA A 54 10.87 12.81 -5.39
CA ALA A 54 12.17 12.41 -5.92
C ALA A 54 12.13 12.18 -7.44
N LEU A 55 11.02 11.66 -7.96
CA LEU A 55 10.85 11.34 -9.38
C LEU A 55 10.36 12.54 -10.21
N LYS A 56 9.46 13.33 -9.65
CA LYS A 56 8.64 14.31 -10.38
C LYS A 56 8.55 15.64 -9.62
N PRO A 57 8.91 16.78 -10.24
CA PRO A 57 8.87 18.09 -9.58
C PRO A 57 7.47 18.75 -9.59
N PHE A 58 6.42 18.00 -9.89
CA PHE A 58 5.06 18.51 -10.05
C PHE A 58 4.09 17.92 -9.02
N TRP A 59 2.97 18.60 -8.84
CA TRP A 59 1.97 18.22 -7.85
C TRP A 59 1.36 16.85 -8.20
N PRO A 60 1.40 15.86 -7.29
CA PRO A 60 0.83 14.54 -7.55
C PRO A 60 -0.70 14.57 -7.60
N ASP A 61 -1.27 13.76 -8.48
CA ASP A 61 -2.69 13.40 -8.43
C ASP A 61 -2.94 12.22 -7.47
N ALA A 62 -4.19 12.07 -7.01
CA ALA A 62 -4.56 11.02 -6.07
C ALA A 62 -4.24 9.61 -6.63
N ASP A 63 -4.58 9.38 -7.90
CA ASP A 63 -4.36 8.08 -8.56
C ASP A 63 -2.86 7.79 -8.73
N GLU A 64 -2.06 8.80 -9.06
CA GLU A 64 -0.61 8.66 -9.20
C GLU A 64 0.07 8.35 -7.85
N LEU A 65 -0.37 9.00 -6.77
CA LEU A 65 0.08 8.68 -5.42
C LEU A 65 -0.34 7.27 -5.00
N LYS A 66 -1.58 6.88 -5.31
CA LYS A 66 -2.12 5.55 -5.01
C LYS A 66 -1.37 4.45 -5.76
N ALA A 67 -0.91 4.72 -6.98
CA ALA A 67 -0.11 3.78 -7.76
C ALA A 67 1.27 3.48 -7.12
N LEU A 68 1.80 4.40 -6.30
CA LEU A 68 3.02 4.18 -5.52
C LEU A 68 2.79 3.44 -4.20
N LEU A 69 1.55 3.41 -3.72
CA LEU A 69 1.23 2.73 -2.48
C LEU A 69 1.15 1.22 -2.73
N PRO A 70 1.61 0.39 -1.78
CA PRO A 70 1.32 -1.04 -1.83
C PRO A 70 -0.21 -1.26 -1.86
N PRO A 71 -0.71 -2.35 -2.45
CA PRO A 71 -2.15 -2.63 -2.42
C PRO A 71 -2.66 -2.64 -0.97
N PRO A 72 -3.87 -2.09 -0.71
CA PRO A 72 -4.37 -1.99 0.64
C PRO A 72 -4.53 -3.41 1.21
N PRO A 73 -4.36 -3.60 2.52
CA PRO A 73 -4.38 -4.94 3.13
C PRO A 73 -5.70 -5.71 2.93
N GLU A 74 -6.75 -5.09 2.40
CA GLU A 74 -8.10 -5.66 2.35
C GLU A 74 -8.53 -6.32 1.03
N LYS A 75 -7.67 -6.41 0.00
CA LYS A 75 -7.96 -7.26 -1.17
C LYS A 75 -6.74 -8.04 -1.62
N ARG A 76 -6.26 -8.94 -0.77
CA ARG A 76 -5.54 -10.15 -1.17
C ARG A 76 -6.47 -11.14 -1.91
N THR A 77 -7.30 -10.67 -2.82
CA THR A 77 -7.79 -11.54 -3.89
C THR A 77 -6.71 -11.53 -4.96
N PHE A 78 -5.68 -12.36 -4.77
CA PHE A 78 -4.83 -12.76 -5.89
C PHE A 78 -5.77 -13.23 -7.02
N PRO A 79 -5.72 -12.65 -8.23
CA PRO A 79 -6.43 -13.20 -9.36
C PRO A 79 -5.74 -14.53 -9.73
N GLY A 80 -6.16 -15.61 -9.07
CA GLY A 80 -5.51 -16.92 -9.14
C GLY A 80 -5.52 -17.73 -7.83
N TRP A 81 -6.04 -17.19 -6.72
CA TRP A 81 -6.33 -17.97 -5.52
C TRP A 81 -7.84 -18.26 -5.44
N PRO A 82 -8.28 -19.52 -5.25
CA PRO A 82 -7.52 -20.66 -4.73
C PRO A 82 -7.24 -21.70 -5.83
N ALA A 83 -6.17 -21.56 -6.62
CA ALA A 83 -5.76 -22.64 -7.52
C ALA A 83 -5.22 -23.89 -6.76
N TYR A 84 -4.90 -23.76 -5.46
CA TYR A 84 -4.26 -24.82 -4.67
C TYR A 84 -4.92 -25.10 -3.31
N GLY A 85 -6.21 -24.78 -3.14
CA GLY A 85 -6.98 -25.21 -1.95
C GLY A 85 -6.62 -24.54 -0.62
N TYR A 86 -5.69 -23.60 -0.59
CA TYR A 86 -5.35 -22.83 0.60
C TYR A 86 -6.44 -21.80 0.93
N ARG A 87 -6.84 -21.73 2.20
CA ARG A 87 -7.92 -20.85 2.65
C ARG A 87 -7.47 -19.40 2.86
N ASP A 88 -6.20 -19.21 3.24
CA ASP A 88 -5.57 -17.90 3.48
C ASP A 88 -4.03 -18.00 3.37
N VAL A 89 -3.34 -16.86 3.36
CA VAL A 89 -1.88 -16.77 3.37
C VAL A 89 -1.26 -17.42 4.60
N ASP A 90 -1.92 -17.38 5.76
CA ASP A 90 -1.42 -18.04 6.97
C ASP A 90 -1.42 -19.58 6.81
N ASP A 91 -2.48 -20.13 6.21
CA ASP A 91 -2.62 -21.56 5.89
C ASP A 91 -1.55 -22.05 4.88
N TYR A 92 -1.21 -21.23 3.89
CA TYR A 92 -0.08 -21.52 2.99
C TYR A 92 1.27 -21.53 3.71
N ARG A 93 1.51 -20.59 4.63
CA ARG A 93 2.77 -20.53 5.39
C ARG A 93 2.92 -21.75 6.30
N GLU A 94 1.84 -22.17 6.95
CA GLU A 94 1.81 -23.36 7.81
C GLU A 94 2.07 -24.65 7.01
N GLN A 95 1.47 -24.77 5.82
CA GLN A 95 1.70 -25.89 4.91
C GLN A 95 3.13 -25.95 4.37
N MET A 96 3.70 -24.80 3.97
CA MET A 96 5.10 -24.71 3.53
C MET A 96 6.08 -25.10 4.64
N GLN A 97 5.84 -24.66 5.88
CA GLN A 97 6.69 -25.05 7.01
C GLN A 97 6.56 -26.54 7.34
N SER A 98 5.35 -27.11 7.20
CA SER A 98 5.12 -28.55 7.38
C SER A 98 5.86 -29.38 6.32
N PHE A 99 5.94 -28.92 5.07
CA PHE A 99 6.68 -29.59 4.00
C PHE A 99 8.20 -29.58 4.26
N ILE A 100 8.75 -28.42 4.62
CA ILE A 100 10.18 -28.28 4.97
C ILE A 100 10.54 -29.17 6.16
N ARG A 101 9.65 -29.23 7.17
CA ARG A 101 9.86 -30.08 8.33
C ARG A 101 9.85 -31.57 7.96
N ARG A 102 8.93 -32.00 7.10
CA ARG A 102 8.85 -33.40 6.64
C ARG A 102 10.08 -33.82 5.82
N SER A 103 10.58 -32.95 4.93
CA SER A 103 11.84 -33.21 4.20
C SER A 103 13.07 -33.34 5.12
N ARG A 104 13.07 -32.67 6.28
CA ARG A 104 14.14 -32.77 7.27
C ARG A 104 14.06 -34.04 8.12
N GLU A 105 12.86 -34.59 8.33
CA GLU A 105 12.65 -35.86 9.05
C GLU A 105 12.97 -37.07 8.15
N GLU A 106 12.73 -36.99 6.84
CA GLU A 106 13.08 -38.07 5.89
C GLU A 106 14.60 -38.25 5.70
N ASP A 107 15.39 -37.18 5.76
CA ASP A 107 16.86 -37.22 5.69
C ASP A 107 17.52 -37.82 6.96
N ALA A 108 16.77 -37.88 8.08
CA ALA A 108 17.26 -38.42 9.35
C ALA A 108 16.94 -39.92 9.56
N ALA A 109 16.19 -40.54 8.64
CA ALA A 109 15.76 -41.94 8.73
C ALA A 109 16.57 -42.91 7.85
N ASP A 110 17.49 -42.42 7.01
CA ASP A 110 18.39 -43.21 6.14
C ASP A 110 19.88 -43.03 6.53
N GLY A 111 20.16 -42.87 7.83
CA GLY A 111 21.52 -42.77 8.39
C GLY A 111 21.86 -43.93 9.32
#